data_AF-A0A7S1ARC6-F1
#
_entry.id   AF-A0A7S1ARC6-F1
#
_cell.length_a   1.000
_cell.length_b   1.000
_cell.length_c   1.000
_cell.angle_alpha   90.00
_cell.angle_beta   90.00
_cell.angle_gamma   90.00
#
_symmetry.space_group_name_H-M   'P 1'
#
loop_
_entity.id
_entity.type
_entity.pdbx_description
1 polymer ?
#
loop_
_entity_poly.entity_id
_entity_poly.type
_entity_poly.pdbx_seq_one_letter_code
_entity_poly.pdbx_strand_id
1 'polypeptide(L)'
;IWSHPTRRSGDGLPPHQQASGINAGVMLFRPDAALFDQLEAELQDWYHPEHYGTYMPEQEYLGRFFGTFGQWSHVSCNFNFEIDKNERIPHDFTVAHEVIRAGGSVEHVGASVLHYSGKGIKPWDLMMRDKAGSCSLKVRDACGLQCLYQQLVVEGPGEHLDGYVDVARLWAAMIEWLSQCVE
;
A
#
# COMPACT_ATOMS: atom_id res chain seq x y z
N ILE A 1 19.60 4.23 -9.29
CA ILE A 1 18.68 3.08 -9.30
C ILE A 1 18.98 2.31 -8.03
N TRP A 2 18.33 2.70 -6.93
CA TRP A 2 18.46 1.99 -5.66
C TRP A 2 17.62 0.71 -5.79
N SER A 3 18.29 -0.44 -5.80
CA SER A 3 17.62 -1.71 -5.58
C SER A 3 16.98 -1.67 -4.20
N HIS A 4 15.70 -2.02 -4.11
CA HIS A 4 15.05 -2.31 -2.84
C HIS A 4 16.00 -3.20 -2.04
N PRO A 5 16.24 -2.95 -0.75
CA PRO A 5 16.98 -3.89 0.07
C PRO A 5 16.06 -5.10 0.23
N THR A 6 16.08 -6.01 -0.74
CA THR A 6 15.87 -7.42 -0.44
C THR A 6 16.88 -7.73 0.65
N ARG A 7 16.43 -8.37 1.75
CA ARG A 7 17.31 -8.95 2.78
C ARG A 7 18.57 -9.46 2.09
N ARG A 8 19.71 -8.82 2.29
CA ARG A 8 20.90 -9.26 1.55
C ARG A 8 21.24 -10.62 2.14
N SER A 9 21.69 -11.54 1.31
CA SER A 9 22.27 -12.78 1.79
C SER A 9 23.54 -12.42 2.57
N GLY A 10 23.41 -12.21 3.89
CA GLY A 10 24.54 -11.86 4.76
C GLY A 10 24.27 -10.88 5.90
N ASP A 11 23.05 -10.36 6.08
CA ASP A 11 22.78 -9.29 7.05
C ASP A 11 23.05 -9.68 8.51
N GLY A 12 23.03 -10.98 8.83
CA GLY A 12 23.23 -11.49 10.19
C GLY A 12 22.18 -11.01 11.21
N LEU A 13 21.19 -10.23 10.77
CA LEU A 13 20.15 -9.68 11.63
C LEU A 13 19.26 -10.82 12.14
N PRO A 14 19.07 -10.94 13.46
CA PRO A 14 18.14 -11.90 14.04
C PRO A 14 16.75 -11.79 13.38
N PRO A 15 16.01 -12.91 13.24
CA PRO A 15 14.70 -12.92 12.59
C PRO A 15 13.66 -11.93 13.17
N HIS A 16 13.85 -11.51 14.42
CA HIS A 16 12.98 -10.56 15.13
C HIS A 16 13.37 -9.09 14.90
N GLN A 17 14.51 -8.80 14.26
CA GLN A 17 14.93 -7.44 13.95
C GLN A 17 14.43 -7.07 12.55
N GLN A 18 13.61 -6.03 12.49
CA GLN A 18 13.06 -5.49 11.25
C GLN A 18 14.19 -4.84 10.44
N ALA A 19 14.46 -5.39 9.26
CA ALA A 19 15.57 -4.98 8.40
C ALA A 19 15.16 -3.99 7.27
N SER A 20 13.89 -3.59 7.23
CA SER A 20 13.33 -2.71 6.20
C SER A 20 12.75 -1.43 6.81
N GLY A 21 12.74 -0.34 6.02
CA GLY A 21 12.15 0.94 6.42
C GLY A 21 10.64 0.82 6.69
N ILE A 22 10.07 1.84 7.33
CA ILE A 22 8.61 1.93 7.51
C ILE A 22 7.88 2.04 6.17
N ASN A 23 6.60 1.69 6.14
CA ASN A 23 5.69 2.05 5.05
C ASN A 23 4.83 3.24 5.51
N ALA A 24 4.83 4.35 4.76
CA ALA A 24 4.10 5.56 5.15
C ALA A 24 2.62 5.58 4.71
N GLY A 25 2.12 4.50 4.09
CA GLY A 25 0.73 4.41 3.65
C GLY A 25 -0.30 4.48 4.78
N VAL A 26 0.07 4.06 6.00
CA VAL A 26 -0.72 4.27 7.22
C VAL A 26 0.21 4.63 8.36
N MET A 27 0.00 5.81 8.92
CA MET A 27 0.69 6.32 10.09
C MET A 27 -0.34 7.04 10.98
N LEU A 28 -0.18 6.93 12.29
CA LEU A 28 -1.05 7.60 13.26
C LEU A 28 -0.28 8.73 13.93
N PHE A 29 -0.77 9.96 13.75
CA PHE A 29 -0.18 11.16 14.34
C PHE A 29 -1.17 11.84 15.27
N ARG A 30 -0.64 12.46 16.33
CA ARG A 30 -1.37 13.51 17.06
C ARG A 30 -1.19 14.82 16.27
N PRO A 31 -2.27 15.54 15.89
CA PRO A 31 -2.14 16.85 15.28
C PRO A 31 -1.33 17.79 16.16
N ASP A 32 -0.31 18.43 15.59
CA ASP A 32 0.63 19.28 16.31
C ASP A 32 1.16 20.36 15.36
N ALA A 33 0.79 21.62 15.61
CA ALA A 33 1.12 22.73 14.72
C ALA A 33 2.64 23.01 14.69
N ALA A 34 3.32 22.89 15.83
CA ALA A 34 4.76 23.13 15.89
C ALA A 34 5.53 22.08 15.09
N LEU A 35 5.09 20.81 15.15
CA LEU A 35 5.64 19.75 14.33
C LEU A 35 5.39 20.00 12.83
N PHE A 36 4.17 20.42 12.46
CA PHE A 36 3.86 20.77 11.08
C PHE A 36 4.77 21.89 10.55
N ASP A 37 4.92 22.99 11.28
CA ASP A 37 5.76 24.11 10.89
C ASP A 37 7.23 23.69 10.73
N GLN A 38 7.72 22.78 11.57
CA GLN A 38 9.07 22.23 11.47
C GLN A 38 9.24 21.39 10.19
N LEU A 39 8.33 20.45 9.93
CA LEU A 39 8.37 19.61 8.73
C LEU A 39 8.28 20.47 7.46
N GLU A 40 7.42 21.49 7.46
CA GLU A 40 7.30 22.42 6.34
C GLU A 40 8.59 23.21 6.12
N ALA A 41 9.23 23.71 7.18
CA ALA A 41 10.49 24.45 7.06
C ALA A 41 11.62 23.61 6.41
N GLU A 42 11.75 22.33 6.76
CA GLU A 42 12.73 21.43 6.14
C GLU A 42 12.41 21.16 4.66
N LEU A 43 11.13 21.00 4.32
CA LEU A 43 10.71 20.78 2.94
C LEU A 43 10.88 22.01 2.05
N GLN A 44 10.78 23.23 2.61
CA GLN A 44 10.99 24.48 1.88
C GLN A 44 12.47 24.83 1.70
N ASP A 45 13.38 24.29 2.52
CA ASP A 45 14.82 24.47 2.33
C ASP A 45 15.35 23.51 1.25
N TRP A 46 15.53 24.03 0.04
CA TRP A 46 16.04 23.28 -1.11
C TRP A 46 17.43 22.64 -0.89
N TYR A 47 18.22 23.17 0.05
CA TYR A 47 19.54 22.64 0.39
C TYR A 47 19.51 21.68 1.57
N HIS A 48 18.33 21.39 2.13
CA HIS A 48 18.20 20.48 3.25
C HIS A 48 18.67 19.07 2.84
N PRO A 49 19.49 18.38 3.67
CA PRO A 49 20.09 17.09 3.32
C PRO A 49 19.05 15.99 3.04
N GLU A 50 17.81 16.16 3.49
CA GLU A 50 16.72 15.22 3.28
C GLU A 50 16.21 15.17 1.82
N HIS A 51 16.49 16.19 0.98
CA HIS A 51 16.10 16.28 -0.44
C HIS A 51 16.93 15.39 -1.39
N TYR A 52 17.57 14.34 -0.88
CA TYR A 52 18.29 13.43 -1.76
C TYR A 52 17.32 12.56 -2.59
N GLY A 53 17.71 12.27 -3.83
CA GLY A 53 16.90 11.46 -4.73
C GLY A 53 16.70 10.03 -4.20
N THR A 54 15.45 9.66 -3.94
CA THR A 54 15.06 8.32 -3.47
C THR A 54 13.82 7.80 -4.20
N TYR A 55 13.56 6.50 -4.10
CA TYR A 55 12.42 5.82 -4.70
C TYR A 55 11.15 5.86 -3.83
N MET A 56 11.27 6.26 -2.56
CA MET A 56 10.15 6.42 -1.62
C MET A 56 10.31 7.72 -0.82
N PRO A 57 10.11 8.90 -1.44
CA PRO A 57 10.52 10.19 -0.89
C PRO A 57 9.90 10.51 0.48
N GLU A 58 8.57 10.53 0.57
CA GLU A 58 7.87 10.82 1.82
C GLU A 58 8.16 9.76 2.90
N GLN A 59 8.13 8.47 2.52
CA GLN A 59 8.34 7.37 3.44
C GLN A 59 9.73 7.37 4.07
N GLU A 60 10.77 7.65 3.28
CA GLU A 60 12.11 7.74 3.82
C GLU A 60 12.34 9.03 4.60
N TYR A 61 11.76 10.16 4.16
CA TYR A 61 11.82 11.42 4.92
C TYR A 61 11.22 11.25 6.32
N LEU A 62 9.97 10.78 6.40
CA LEU A 62 9.29 10.55 7.67
C LEU A 62 10.03 9.48 8.51
N GLY A 63 10.56 8.44 7.86
CA GLY A 63 11.36 7.42 8.53
C GLY A 63 12.63 7.98 9.18
N ARG A 64 13.34 8.88 8.49
CA ARG A 64 14.53 9.56 9.00
C ARG A 64 14.18 10.58 10.08
N PHE A 65 13.20 11.43 9.82
CA PHE A 65 12.77 12.48 10.75
C PHE A 65 12.32 11.88 12.09
N PHE A 66 11.35 10.96 12.07
CA PHE A 66 10.84 10.36 13.31
C PHE A 66 11.77 9.31 13.91
N GLY A 67 12.60 8.65 13.10
CA GLY A 67 13.67 7.78 13.61
C GLY A 67 14.78 8.53 14.34
N THR A 68 15.03 9.80 13.98
CA THR A 68 16.08 10.64 14.57
C THR A 68 15.57 11.47 15.74
N PHE A 69 14.43 12.14 15.56
CA PHE A 69 13.94 13.18 16.49
C PHE A 69 12.68 12.76 17.26
N GLY A 70 12.06 11.64 16.90
CA GLY A 70 10.80 11.19 17.45
C GLY A 70 10.88 9.90 18.26
N GLN A 71 9.75 9.56 18.87
CA GLN A 71 9.43 8.19 19.24
C GLN A 71 8.35 7.70 18.29
N TRP A 72 8.59 6.56 17.67
CA TRP A 72 7.57 5.85 16.92
C TRP A 72 7.27 4.51 17.56
N SER A 73 6.07 4.02 17.35
CA SER A 73 5.65 2.68 17.73
C SER A 73 5.11 1.96 16.52
N HIS A 74 5.36 0.66 16.44
CA HIS A 74 4.82 -0.18 15.38
C HIS A 74 3.30 -0.32 15.52
N VAL A 75 2.55 0.02 14.47
CA VAL A 75 1.17 -0.45 14.28
C VAL A 75 1.21 -1.79 13.57
N SER A 76 0.33 -2.72 13.96
CA SER A 76 0.31 -4.06 13.35
C SER A 76 0.12 -3.99 11.83
N CYS A 77 0.80 -4.87 11.10
CA CYS A 77 0.83 -4.86 9.63
C CYS A 77 -0.55 -5.06 8.99
N ASN A 78 -1.55 -5.53 9.73
CA ASN A 78 -2.92 -5.66 9.24
C ASN A 78 -3.62 -4.33 9.00
N PHE A 79 -3.15 -3.26 9.63
CA PHE A 79 -3.61 -1.90 9.38
C PHE A 79 -2.87 -1.22 8.22
N ASN A 80 -1.93 -1.89 7.56
CA ASN A 80 -1.24 -1.38 6.39
C ASN A 80 -0.81 -2.54 5.48
N PHE A 81 -1.76 -3.44 5.16
CA PHE A 81 -1.45 -4.67 4.45
C PHE A 81 -1.32 -4.41 2.95
N GLU A 82 -0.08 -4.36 2.44
CA GLU A 82 0.19 -4.19 1.01
C GLU A 82 -0.30 -5.42 0.22
N ILE A 83 -1.37 -5.23 -0.54
CA ILE A 83 -2.16 -6.34 -1.05
C ILE A 83 -1.44 -7.16 -2.14
N ASP A 84 -0.58 -6.53 -2.94
CA ASP A 84 0.16 -7.13 -4.05
C ASP A 84 1.63 -7.39 -3.70
N LYS A 85 2.01 -7.26 -2.42
CA LYS A 85 3.42 -7.29 -2.02
C LYS A 85 4.10 -8.61 -2.42
N ASN A 86 3.40 -9.74 -2.28
CA ASN A 86 3.90 -11.07 -2.65
C ASN A 86 4.22 -11.21 -4.14
N GLU A 87 3.52 -10.47 -4.98
CA GLU A 87 3.74 -10.44 -6.43
C GLU A 87 4.99 -9.63 -6.77
N ARG A 88 5.23 -8.54 -6.04
CA ARG A 88 6.34 -7.61 -6.29
C ARG A 88 7.65 -8.01 -5.63
N ILE A 89 7.61 -8.60 -4.43
CA ILE A 89 8.79 -8.86 -3.60
C ILE A 89 8.69 -10.24 -2.91
N PRO A 90 8.72 -11.36 -3.65
CA PRO A 90 8.39 -12.72 -3.17
C PRO A 90 9.26 -13.28 -2.03
N HIS A 91 10.33 -12.57 -1.62
CA HIS A 91 11.34 -13.08 -0.66
C HIS A 91 11.33 -12.38 0.70
N ASP A 92 10.37 -11.48 0.97
CA ASP A 92 10.38 -10.60 2.15
C ASP A 92 9.22 -10.87 3.14
N PHE A 93 8.70 -12.12 3.18
CA PHE A 93 7.54 -12.44 4.02
C PHE A 93 7.85 -13.37 5.18
N THR A 94 7.33 -12.98 6.34
CA THR A 94 7.34 -13.77 7.57
C THR A 94 6.05 -14.59 7.67
N VAL A 95 6.02 -15.58 8.56
CA VAL A 95 4.79 -16.34 8.89
C VAL A 95 3.64 -15.41 9.29
N ALA A 96 3.93 -14.28 9.95
CA ALA A 96 2.93 -13.29 10.33
C ALA A 96 2.23 -12.65 9.11
N HIS A 97 2.98 -12.38 8.02
CA HIS A 97 2.39 -11.86 6.79
C HIS A 97 1.40 -12.87 6.19
N GLU A 98 1.78 -14.14 6.11
CA GLU A 98 0.90 -15.19 5.55
C GLU A 98 -0.35 -15.43 6.42
N VAL A 99 -0.25 -15.32 7.75
CA VAL A 99 -1.41 -15.37 8.64
C VAL A 99 -2.40 -14.24 8.31
N ILE A 100 -1.92 -13.00 8.14
CA ILE A 100 -2.78 -11.88 7.75
C ILE A 100 -3.39 -12.12 6.36
N ARG A 101 -2.57 -12.58 5.40
CA ARG A 101 -2.98 -12.86 4.01
C ARG A 101 -4.06 -13.94 3.92
N ALA A 102 -3.97 -14.97 4.75
CA ALA A 102 -4.92 -16.09 4.80
C ALA A 102 -6.26 -15.75 5.49
N GLY A 103 -6.49 -14.48 5.88
CA GLY A 103 -7.71 -14.06 6.57
C GLY A 103 -7.61 -14.13 8.10
N GLY A 104 -6.41 -14.29 8.65
CA GLY A 104 -6.14 -14.20 10.07
C GLY A 104 -6.02 -15.51 10.84
N SER A 105 -6.13 -15.42 12.16
CA SER A 105 -6.14 -16.50 13.14
C SER A 105 -7.14 -16.16 14.26
N VAL A 106 -7.30 -17.05 15.25
CA VAL A 106 -8.10 -16.78 16.46
C VAL A 106 -7.64 -15.50 17.18
N GLU A 107 -6.35 -15.15 17.07
CA GLU A 107 -5.74 -14.00 17.74
C GLU A 107 -5.74 -12.73 16.87
N HIS A 108 -6.04 -12.84 15.57
CA HIS A 108 -5.86 -11.76 14.61
C HIS A 108 -6.84 -11.85 13.44
N VAL A 109 -7.66 -10.82 13.18
CA VAL A 109 -8.80 -10.87 12.23
C VAL A 109 -8.45 -10.80 10.73
N GLY A 110 -7.20 -11.06 10.35
CA GLY A 110 -6.71 -10.82 8.98
C GLY A 110 -6.51 -9.34 8.68
N ALA A 111 -6.40 -8.98 7.41
CA ALA A 111 -6.17 -7.59 7.01
C ALA A 111 -7.36 -6.69 7.37
N SER A 112 -7.09 -5.55 8.02
CA SER A 112 -8.11 -4.55 8.38
C SER A 112 -8.08 -3.33 7.46
N VAL A 113 -6.91 -3.03 6.88
CA VAL A 113 -6.73 -1.98 5.87
C VAL A 113 -5.88 -2.54 4.75
N LEU A 114 -6.43 -2.49 3.54
CA LEU A 114 -5.74 -2.91 2.32
C LEU A 114 -5.01 -1.71 1.71
N HIS A 115 -3.70 -1.85 1.55
CA HIS A 115 -2.86 -0.84 0.90
C HIS A 115 -2.53 -1.28 -0.53
N TYR A 116 -3.14 -0.61 -1.51
CA TYR A 116 -2.81 -0.75 -2.92
C TYR A 116 -1.58 0.09 -3.27
N SER A 117 -0.39 -0.39 -2.87
CA SER A 117 0.89 0.31 -3.01
C SER A 117 1.43 0.31 -4.46
N GLY A 118 2.39 1.18 -4.77
CA GLY A 118 3.11 1.17 -6.04
C GLY A 118 2.29 1.55 -7.29
N LYS A 119 2.71 1.04 -8.46
CA LYS A 119 2.08 1.26 -9.78
C LYS A 119 1.32 0.04 -10.31
N GLY A 120 1.20 -1.01 -9.50
CA GLY A 120 0.50 -2.24 -9.86
C GLY A 120 -1.00 -2.03 -9.81
N ILE A 121 -1.70 -2.96 -9.17
CA ILE A 121 -3.16 -2.98 -9.10
C ILE A 121 -3.68 -1.76 -8.35
N LYS A 122 -4.56 -1.00 -9.00
CA LYS A 122 -5.39 0.00 -8.34
C LYS A 122 -6.87 -0.35 -8.49
N PRO A 123 -7.65 -0.33 -7.41
CA PRO A 123 -9.04 -0.78 -7.47
C PRO A 123 -9.92 0.19 -8.27
N TRP A 124 -9.54 1.47 -8.35
CA TRP A 124 -10.23 2.45 -9.19
C TRP A 124 -10.07 2.21 -10.69
N ASP A 125 -9.07 1.43 -11.14
CA ASP A 125 -8.92 1.10 -12.57
C ASP A 125 -10.13 0.31 -13.09
N LEU A 126 -10.87 -0.37 -12.22
CA LEU A 126 -12.16 -0.99 -12.55
C LEU A 126 -13.17 0.02 -13.07
N MET A 127 -13.14 1.26 -12.59
CA MET A 127 -14.04 2.34 -12.98
C MET A 127 -13.51 3.16 -14.16
N MET A 128 -12.27 2.97 -14.57
CA MET A 128 -11.63 3.80 -15.61
C MET A 128 -11.61 3.10 -16.96
N ARG A 129 -11.85 3.85 -18.04
CA ARG A 129 -11.55 3.46 -19.41
C ARG A 129 -10.26 4.16 -19.82
N ASP A 130 -9.26 3.38 -20.21
CA ASP A 130 -8.15 3.92 -20.97
C ASP A 130 -8.52 3.93 -22.46
N LYS A 131 -8.46 5.12 -23.07
CA LYS A 131 -8.64 5.28 -24.51
C LYS A 131 -7.54 6.18 -25.04
N ALA A 132 -6.50 5.57 -25.61
CA ALA A 132 -5.46 6.23 -26.38
C ALA A 132 -4.93 7.54 -25.73
N GLY A 133 -4.57 7.48 -24.45
CA GLY A 133 -3.98 8.62 -23.72
C GLY A 133 -4.98 9.52 -22.99
N SER A 134 -6.27 9.16 -22.96
CA SER A 134 -7.27 9.80 -22.11
C SER A 134 -7.94 8.77 -21.21
N CYS A 135 -7.88 9.04 -19.90
CA CYS A 135 -8.52 8.24 -18.87
C CYS A 135 -9.88 8.86 -18.52
N SER A 136 -10.96 8.09 -18.63
CA SER A 136 -12.32 8.57 -18.36
C SER A 136 -13.12 7.57 -17.53
N LEU A 137 -14.06 8.05 -16.72
CA LEU A 137 -14.92 7.19 -15.93
C LEU A 137 -15.87 6.37 -16.82
N LYS A 138 -16.00 5.07 -16.53
CA LYS A 138 -16.99 4.15 -17.10
C LYS A 138 -18.42 4.50 -16.67
N VAL A 139 -18.55 5.15 -15.51
CA VAL A 139 -19.80 5.42 -14.81
C VAL A 139 -20.05 6.92 -14.73
N ARG A 140 -21.32 7.32 -14.69
CA ARG A 140 -21.74 8.74 -14.64
C ARG A 140 -22.58 9.07 -13.41
N ASP A 141 -23.16 8.04 -12.77
CA ASP A 141 -24.07 8.15 -11.64
C ASP A 141 -24.02 6.84 -10.82
N ALA A 142 -24.70 6.85 -9.68
CA ALA A 142 -24.76 5.71 -8.77
C ALA A 142 -25.41 4.46 -9.39
N CYS A 143 -26.40 4.64 -10.28
CA CYS A 143 -27.04 3.52 -10.97
C CYS A 143 -26.03 2.81 -11.90
N GLY A 144 -25.25 3.59 -12.66
CA GLY A 144 -24.16 3.09 -13.48
C GLY A 144 -23.09 2.37 -12.67
N LEU A 145 -22.77 2.86 -11.47
CA LEU A 145 -21.83 2.21 -10.56
C LEU A 145 -22.36 0.87 -10.04
N GLN A 146 -23.63 0.81 -9.63
CA GLN A 146 -24.30 -0.44 -9.23
C GLN A 146 -24.32 -1.47 -10.36
N CYS A 147 -24.63 -1.05 -11.60
CA CYS A 147 -24.59 -1.91 -12.77
C CYS A 147 -23.18 -2.42 -13.07
N LEU A 148 -22.16 -1.55 -12.99
CA LEU A 148 -20.77 -1.93 -13.17
C LEU A 148 -20.33 -2.97 -12.12
N TYR A 149 -20.68 -2.75 -10.85
CA TYR A 149 -20.39 -3.71 -9.79
C TYR A 149 -20.99 -5.10 -10.08
N GLN A 150 -22.28 -5.17 -10.41
CA GLN A 150 -22.95 -6.44 -10.72
C GLN A 150 -22.33 -7.13 -11.95
N GLN A 151 -21.98 -6.36 -12.97
CA GLN A 151 -21.30 -6.86 -14.15
C GLN A 151 -19.94 -7.49 -13.79
N LEU A 152 -19.09 -6.77 -13.06
CA LEU A 152 -17.75 -7.25 -12.70
C LEU A 152 -17.80 -8.49 -11.79
N VAL A 153 -18.76 -8.56 -10.86
CA VAL A 153 -18.98 -9.75 -10.02
C VAL A 153 -19.23 -11.01 -10.87
N VAL A 154 -19.95 -10.87 -11.99
CA VAL A 154 -20.27 -11.98 -12.91
C VAL A 154 -19.10 -12.28 -13.86
N GLU A 155 -18.47 -11.25 -14.40
CA GLU A 155 -17.37 -11.39 -15.37
C GLU A 155 -16.10 -11.97 -14.73
N GLY A 156 -15.85 -11.67 -13.46
CA GLY A 156 -14.63 -12.07 -12.77
C GLY A 156 -13.41 -11.27 -13.22
N PRO A 157 -12.19 -11.71 -12.85
CA PRO A 157 -10.98 -10.91 -13.02
C PRO A 157 -10.57 -10.68 -14.47
N GLY A 158 -10.76 -11.66 -15.35
CA GLY A 158 -10.38 -11.56 -16.77
C GLY A 158 -8.99 -10.95 -16.99
N GLU A 159 -8.89 -10.08 -17.99
CA GLU A 159 -7.64 -9.38 -18.34
C GLU A 159 -7.19 -8.35 -17.29
N HIS A 160 -8.04 -8.00 -16.30
CA HIS A 160 -7.68 -7.01 -15.28
C HIS A 160 -6.51 -7.45 -14.39
N LEU A 161 -6.32 -8.76 -14.25
CA LEU A 161 -5.28 -9.36 -13.40
C LEU A 161 -4.39 -10.33 -14.19
N ASP A 162 -4.27 -10.13 -15.51
CA ASP A 162 -3.33 -10.92 -16.32
C ASP A 162 -1.89 -10.75 -15.81
N GLY A 163 -1.21 -11.88 -15.59
CA GLY A 163 0.16 -11.93 -15.09
C GLY A 163 0.31 -11.90 -13.57
N TYR A 164 -0.78 -11.78 -12.80
CA TYR A 164 -0.76 -11.92 -11.35
C TYR A 164 -0.94 -13.39 -10.94
N VAL A 165 -0.32 -13.81 -9.83
CA VAL A 165 -0.44 -15.18 -9.31
C VAL A 165 -1.64 -15.31 -8.35
N ASP A 166 -1.82 -14.35 -7.45
CA ASP A 166 -2.84 -14.34 -6.40
C ASP A 166 -4.18 -13.74 -6.88
N VAL A 167 -4.59 -14.14 -8.09
CA VAL A 167 -5.72 -13.54 -8.83
C VAL A 167 -7.00 -13.53 -8.02
N ALA A 168 -7.38 -14.65 -7.40
CA ALA A 168 -8.65 -14.77 -6.70
C ALA A 168 -8.76 -13.81 -5.50
N ARG A 169 -7.69 -13.70 -4.70
CA ARG A 169 -7.67 -12.80 -3.53
C ARG A 169 -7.63 -11.34 -3.95
N LEU A 170 -6.79 -11.02 -4.93
CA LEU A 170 -6.68 -9.66 -5.46
C LEU A 170 -8.02 -9.20 -6.05
N TRP A 171 -8.69 -10.06 -6.82
CA TRP A 171 -10.00 -9.78 -7.36
C TRP A 171 -11.05 -9.57 -6.29
N ALA A 172 -11.14 -10.48 -5.31
CA ALA A 172 -12.08 -10.37 -4.20
C ALA A 172 -11.93 -9.03 -3.47
N ALA A 173 -10.70 -8.61 -3.19
CA ALA A 173 -10.42 -7.33 -2.55
C ALA A 173 -10.78 -6.11 -3.39
N MET A 174 -10.56 -6.16 -4.70
CA MET A 174 -10.97 -5.06 -5.60
C MET A 174 -12.50 -4.95 -5.68
N ILE A 175 -13.21 -6.08 -5.69
CA ILE A 175 -14.67 -6.12 -5.67
C ILE A 175 -15.22 -5.64 -4.32
N GLU A 176 -14.59 -6.02 -3.21
CA GLU A 176 -14.93 -5.53 -1.86
C GLU A 176 -14.70 -4.01 -1.75
N TRP A 177 -13.63 -3.49 -2.34
CA TRP A 177 -13.42 -2.05 -2.42
C TRP A 177 -14.53 -1.36 -3.23
N LEU A 178 -14.89 -1.93 -4.39
CA LEU A 178 -15.92 -1.36 -5.24
C LEU A 178 -17.30 -1.39 -4.57
N SER A 179 -17.64 -2.43 -3.80
CA SER A 179 -18.91 -2.50 -3.09
C SER A 179 -19.07 -1.38 -2.07
N GLN A 180 -17.98 -0.94 -1.42
CA GLN A 180 -18.00 0.19 -0.48
C GLN A 180 -18.36 1.53 -1.13
N CYS A 181 -18.23 1.63 -2.47
CA CYS A 181 -18.63 2.82 -3.22
C CYS A 181 -20.08 2.76 -3.73
N VAL A 182 -20.73 1.59 -3.64
CA VAL A 182 -22.09 1.35 -4.14
C VAL A 182 -23.13 1.55 -3.02
N GLU A 183 -22.72 1.41 -1.76
CA GLU A 183 -23.52 1.68 -0.55
C GLU A 183 -23.81 3.17 -0.34
#